data_AF-A0A069D3F1-F1
#
_entry.id   AF-A0A069D3F1-F1
#
_cell.length_a   1.000
_cell.length_b   1.000
_cell.length_c   1.000
_cell.angle_alpha   90.00
_cell.angle_beta   90.00
_cell.angle_gamma   90.00
#
_symmetry.space_group_name_H-M   'P 1'
#
loop_
_entity.id
_entity.type
_entity.pdbx_description
1 polymer ?
#
loop_
_entity_poly.entity_id
_entity_poly.type
_entity_poly.pdbx_seq_one_letter_code
_entity_poly.pdbx_strand_id
1 'polypeptide(L)'
;MWGISRIGNRIGEHFNKIFARMNLKYTGSAKERFFWRDEQSPTEYMNYRVYMTTASDISPEEVSVAVKEVLESQFSLLREDLIRETAKLFGYSRLGTIVEASMQKGIDKTIQRGFAKEDRGRVSMT
;
A
#
# COMPACT_ATOMS: atom_id res chain seq x y z
N MET A 1 0.55 3.75 -20.25
CA MET A 1 -0.89 4.02 -20.41
C MET A 1 -1.49 2.84 -21.19
N TRP A 2 -2.00 1.81 -20.51
CA TRP A 2 -2.71 0.69 -21.17
C TRP A 2 -4.22 0.86 -20.95
N GLY A 3 -4.84 1.58 -21.88
CA GLY A 3 -5.86 0.97 -22.75
C GLY A 3 -7.24 0.57 -22.21
N ILE A 4 -7.68 0.95 -21.02
CA ILE A 4 -9.10 0.77 -20.66
C ILE A 4 -9.71 2.07 -20.16
N SER A 5 -9.83 3.01 -21.08
CA SER A 5 -10.23 4.40 -20.80
C SER A 5 -11.73 4.60 -20.51
N ARG A 6 -12.52 3.52 -20.36
CA ARG A 6 -13.90 3.50 -19.86
C ARG A 6 -14.33 2.04 -19.66
N ILE A 7 -14.07 1.48 -18.48
CA ILE A 7 -14.81 0.28 -18.05
C ILE A 7 -16.26 0.74 -17.82
N GLY A 8 -17.13 0.50 -18.80
CA GLY A 8 -18.57 0.65 -18.58
C GLY A 8 -19.02 -0.29 -17.46
N ASN A 9 -20.04 0.09 -16.69
CA ASN A 9 -20.57 -0.68 -15.54
C ASN A 9 -20.69 -2.19 -15.83
N ARG A 10 -21.03 -2.56 -17.07
CA ARG A 10 -21.18 -3.95 -17.53
C ARG A 10 -19.89 -4.78 -17.47
N ILE A 11 -18.73 -4.20 -17.77
CA ILE A 11 -17.44 -4.89 -17.68
C ILE A 11 -17.03 -5.02 -16.20
N GLY A 12 -17.24 -3.97 -15.40
CA GLY A 12 -17.00 -4.01 -13.96
C GLY A 12 -17.86 -5.09 -13.26
N GLU A 13 -19.14 -5.20 -13.62
CA GLU A 13 -20.02 -6.26 -13.14
C GLU A 13 -19.56 -7.66 -13.58
N HIS A 14 -19.09 -7.81 -14.82
CA HIS A 14 -18.59 -9.08 -15.31
C HIS A 14 -17.31 -9.52 -14.56
N PHE A 15 -16.36 -8.62 -14.37
CA PHE A 15 -15.18 -8.86 -13.54
C PHE A 15 -15.56 -9.20 -12.09
N ASN A 16 -16.49 -8.46 -11.48
CA ASN A 16 -16.97 -8.76 -10.13
C ASN A 16 -17.58 -10.17 -10.04
N LYS A 17 -18.35 -10.61 -11.06
CA LYS A 17 -18.89 -11.98 -11.11
C LYS A 17 -17.80 -13.04 -11.23
N ILE A 18 -16.75 -12.79 -12.00
CA ILE A 18 -15.61 -13.70 -12.12
C ILE A 18 -14.84 -13.76 -10.79
N PHE A 19 -14.49 -12.60 -10.22
CA PHE A 19 -13.76 -12.54 -8.95
C PHE A 19 -14.54 -13.17 -7.81
N ALA A 20 -15.87 -13.00 -7.75
CA ALA A 20 -16.72 -13.67 -6.76
C ALA A 20 -16.68 -15.20 -6.87
N ARG A 21 -16.51 -15.75 -8.07
CA ARG A 21 -16.37 -17.20 -8.29
C ARG A 21 -14.97 -17.72 -7.95
N MET A 22 -13.95 -16.87 -8.06
CA MET A 22 -12.57 -17.24 -7.79
C MET A 22 -12.23 -17.20 -6.28
N ASN A 23 -13.13 -16.69 -5.43
CA ASN A 23 -12.94 -16.59 -3.98
C ASN A 23 -11.59 -15.97 -3.56
N LEU A 24 -11.13 -14.98 -4.34
CA LEU A 24 -9.81 -14.36 -4.13
C LEU A 24 -9.79 -13.57 -2.83
N LYS A 25 -8.68 -13.69 -2.09
CA LYS A 25 -8.37 -12.82 -0.96
C LYS A 25 -8.13 -11.40 -1.47
N TYR A 26 -8.71 -10.40 -0.80
CA TYR A 26 -8.50 -9.00 -1.15
C TYR A 26 -8.42 -8.10 0.08
N THR A 27 -7.75 -6.96 -0.06
CA THR A 27 -7.76 -5.85 0.90
C THR A 27 -8.24 -4.56 0.23
N GLY A 28 -8.54 -3.54 1.04
CA GLY A 28 -8.99 -2.23 0.57
C GLY A 28 -10.50 -2.02 0.67
N SER A 29 -11.02 -1.08 -0.11
CA SER A 29 -12.42 -0.64 -0.09
C SER A 29 -13.17 -1.10 -1.34
N ALA A 30 -14.47 -0.82 -1.42
CA ALA A 30 -15.24 -1.12 -2.63
C ALA A 30 -14.73 -0.39 -3.90
N LYS A 31 -14.06 0.76 -3.73
CA LYS A 31 -13.55 1.58 -4.84
C LYS A 31 -12.10 1.26 -5.22
N GLU A 32 -11.35 0.62 -4.33
CA GLU A 32 -9.92 0.33 -4.50
C GLU A 32 -9.64 -1.01 -3.81
N ARG A 33 -9.40 -2.06 -4.61
CA ARG A 33 -9.17 -3.43 -4.13
C ARG A 33 -7.80 -3.92 -4.58
N PHE A 34 -7.08 -4.53 -3.65
CA PHE A 34 -5.83 -5.24 -3.91
C PHE A 34 -6.07 -6.73 -3.74
N PHE A 35 -5.73 -7.52 -4.74
CA PHE A 35 -5.93 -8.97 -4.73
C PHE A 35 -4.64 -9.68 -4.35
N TRP A 36 -4.78 -10.73 -3.56
CA TRP A 36 -3.68 -11.52 -3.02
C TRP A 36 -3.75 -12.94 -3.55
N ARG A 37 -2.59 -13.57 -3.70
CA ARG A 37 -2.53 -15.01 -4.01
C ARG A 37 -3.06 -15.83 -2.84
N ASP A 38 -3.47 -17.06 -3.10
CA ASP A 38 -4.03 -17.92 -2.07
C ASP A 38 -3.03 -18.21 -0.95
N GLU A 39 -1.74 -18.30 -1.26
CA GLU A 39 -0.68 -18.50 -0.27
C GLU A 39 -0.32 -17.22 0.51
N GLN A 40 -0.78 -16.05 0.06
CA GLN A 40 -0.50 -14.78 0.70
C GLN A 40 -1.58 -14.44 1.72
N SER A 41 -1.16 -14.23 2.96
CA SER A 41 -2.00 -13.71 4.03
C SER A 41 -1.77 -12.19 4.17
N PRO A 42 -2.76 -11.33 3.86
CA PRO A 42 -2.52 -9.88 3.84
C PRO A 42 -2.12 -9.30 5.21
N THR A 43 -2.60 -9.89 6.30
CA THR A 43 -2.27 -9.46 7.67
C THR A 43 -0.85 -9.84 8.08
N GLU A 44 -0.35 -10.95 7.57
CA GLU A 44 0.98 -11.52 7.88
C GLU A 44 2.00 -11.27 6.77
N TYR A 45 1.62 -10.54 5.72
CA TYR A 45 2.50 -10.29 4.60
C TYR A 45 3.65 -9.36 5.01
N MET A 46 4.88 -9.87 4.90
CA MET A 46 6.11 -9.20 5.34
C MET A 46 7.11 -8.98 4.19
N ASN A 47 6.60 -8.84 2.96
CA ASN A 47 7.40 -8.53 1.79
C ASN A 47 6.75 -7.38 1.00
N TYR A 48 7.45 -6.80 0.03
CA TYR A 48 6.90 -5.78 -0.86
C TYR A 48 7.58 -5.82 -2.22
N ARG A 49 6.85 -5.42 -3.27
CA ARG A 49 7.40 -5.29 -4.62
C ARG A 49 8.09 -3.94 -4.79
N VAL A 50 9.26 -3.93 -5.41
CA VAL A 50 10.02 -2.72 -5.77
C VAL A 50 9.81 -2.33 -7.25
N TYR A 51 10.11 -1.07 -7.59
CA TYR A 51 10.08 -0.54 -8.97
C TYR A 51 8.70 -0.57 -9.65
N MET A 52 7.63 -0.37 -8.90
CA MET A 52 6.30 -0.20 -9.48
C MET A 52 6.15 1.17 -10.13
N THR A 53 5.59 1.22 -11.34
CA THR A 53 5.42 2.49 -12.08
C THR A 53 4.42 3.44 -11.44
N THR A 54 3.40 2.89 -10.76
CA THR A 54 2.29 3.66 -10.19
C THR A 54 2.20 3.36 -8.70
N ALA A 55 2.38 4.38 -7.85
CA ALA A 55 2.36 4.19 -6.40
C ALA A 55 1.01 3.70 -5.85
N SER A 56 -0.10 4.09 -6.48
CA SER A 56 -1.45 3.65 -6.08
C SER A 56 -1.72 2.17 -6.36
N ASP A 57 -0.88 1.51 -7.16
CA ASP A 57 -1.01 0.09 -7.46
C ASP A 57 -0.26 -0.78 -6.43
N ILE A 58 0.44 -0.16 -5.49
CA ILE A 58 1.08 -0.80 -4.34
C ILE A 58 0.05 -0.83 -3.20
N SER A 59 -0.19 -2.02 -2.64
CA SER A 59 -1.13 -2.16 -1.54
C SER A 59 -0.61 -1.45 -0.26
N PRO A 60 -1.50 -0.88 0.57
CA PRO A 60 -1.09 -0.32 1.87
C PRO A 60 -0.37 -1.35 2.75
N GLU A 61 -0.73 -2.64 2.63
CA GLU A 61 -0.03 -3.73 3.30
C GLU A 61 1.44 -3.84 2.87
N GLU A 62 1.75 -3.75 1.57
CA GLU A 62 3.13 -3.74 1.08
C GLU A 62 3.90 -2.49 1.54
N VAL A 63 3.28 -1.32 1.41
CA VAL A 63 3.90 -0.07 1.88
C VAL A 63 4.19 -0.15 3.38
N SER A 64 3.32 -0.78 4.18
CA SER A 64 3.55 -0.93 5.61
C SER A 64 4.80 -1.76 5.96
N VAL A 65 5.17 -2.72 5.10
CA VAL A 65 6.41 -3.49 5.27
C VAL A 65 7.62 -2.60 5.00
N ALA A 66 7.58 -1.79 3.93
CA ALA A 66 8.64 -0.84 3.62
C ALA A 66 8.79 0.24 4.72
N VAL A 67 7.66 0.75 5.26
CA VAL A 67 7.67 1.68 6.40
C VAL A 67 8.36 1.05 7.62
N LYS A 68 8.05 -0.21 7.92
CA LYS A 68 8.69 -0.95 9.01
C LYS A 68 10.21 -1.02 8.81
N GLU A 69 10.69 -1.34 7.60
CA GLU A 69 12.12 -1.38 7.28
C GLU A 69 12.83 -0.02 7.52
N VAL A 70 12.19 1.09 7.13
CA VAL A 70 12.71 2.44 7.40
C VAL A 70 12.80 2.71 8.91
N LEU A 71 11.74 2.35 9.66
CA LEU A 71 11.70 2.54 11.11
C LEU A 71 12.66 1.60 11.87
N GLU A 72 12.97 0.41 11.35
CA GLU A 72 14.02 -0.45 11.92
C GLU A 72 15.40 0.20 11.82
N SER A 73 15.62 1.00 10.78
CA SER A 73 16.90 1.69 10.56
C SER A 73 17.03 2.99 11.38
N GLN A 74 15.93 3.72 11.60
CA GLN A 74 15.98 5.07 12.20
C GLN A 74 15.21 5.19 13.54
N PHE A 75 14.57 4.11 14.01
CA PHE A 75 13.72 3.97 15.22
C PHE A 75 12.50 4.90 15.31
N SER A 76 12.60 6.16 14.89
CA SER A 76 11.52 7.13 14.89
C SER A 76 11.77 8.29 13.93
N LEU A 77 10.72 8.69 13.20
CA LEU A 77 10.76 9.75 12.20
C LEU A 77 9.52 10.62 12.26
N LEU A 78 9.64 11.89 11.84
CA LEU A 78 8.47 12.69 11.50
C LEU A 78 7.74 12.03 10.33
N ARG A 79 6.41 12.11 10.33
CA ARG A 79 5.58 11.47 9.30
C ARG A 79 5.96 11.91 7.88
N GLU A 80 6.29 13.19 7.68
CA GLU A 80 6.73 13.71 6.39
C GLU A 80 8.07 13.12 5.92
N ASP A 81 9.02 12.94 6.83
CA ASP A 81 10.31 12.33 6.51
C ASP A 81 10.13 10.84 6.20
N LEU A 82 9.28 10.16 6.96
CA LEU A 82 8.94 8.76 6.74
C LEU A 82 8.31 8.53 5.36
N ILE A 83 7.44 9.45 4.89
CA ILE A 83 6.90 9.43 3.52
C ILE A 83 8.03 9.49 2.49
N ARG A 84 9.00 10.41 2.66
CA ARG A 84 10.11 10.58 1.73
C ARG A 84 11.00 9.35 1.68
N GLU A 85 11.40 8.83 2.83
CA GLU A 85 12.29 7.66 2.91
C GLU A 85 11.59 6.40 2.38
N THR A 86 10.31 6.19 2.71
CA THR A 86 9.54 5.05 2.18
C THR A 86 9.40 5.14 0.66
N ALA A 87 9.12 6.34 0.11
CA ALA A 87 9.02 6.52 -1.34
C ALA A 87 10.32 6.22 -2.07
N LYS A 88 11.49 6.51 -1.46
CA LYS A 88 12.80 6.18 -2.02
C LYS A 88 13.02 4.67 -2.12
N LEU A 89 12.56 3.87 -1.15
CA LEU A 89 12.66 2.40 -1.23
C LEU A 89 11.92 1.84 -2.44
N PHE A 90 10.80 2.45 -2.82
CA PHE A 90 10.06 2.09 -4.04
C PHE A 90 10.65 2.66 -5.34
N GLY A 91 11.72 3.46 -5.25
CA GLY A 91 12.39 4.07 -6.40
C GLY A 91 11.77 5.39 -6.88
N TYR A 92 10.89 6.01 -6.09
CA TYR A 92 10.29 7.29 -6.46
C TYR A 92 11.21 8.46 -6.10
N SER A 93 11.70 9.17 -7.12
CA SER A 93 12.55 10.36 -6.94
C SER A 93 11.78 11.64 -6.64
N ARG A 94 10.46 11.67 -6.88
CA ARG A 94 9.59 12.84 -6.65
C ARG A 94 8.33 12.43 -5.91
N LEU A 95 7.96 13.22 -4.90
CA LEU A 95 6.69 13.10 -4.20
C LEU A 95 5.61 13.90 -4.95
N GLY A 96 4.91 13.24 -5.86
CA GLY A 96 3.65 13.74 -6.39
C GLY A 96 2.48 13.34 -5.48
N THR A 97 1.31 13.98 -5.66
CA THR A 97 0.10 13.73 -4.85
C THR A 97 -0.25 12.24 -4.72
N ILE A 98 -0.09 11.46 -5.79
CA ILE A 98 -0.39 10.01 -5.78
C ILE A 98 0.61 9.23 -4.93
N VAL A 99 1.91 9.56 -5.03
CA VAL A 99 2.97 8.91 -4.27
C VAL A 99 2.79 9.20 -2.79
N GLU A 100 2.62 10.47 -2.44
CA GLU A 100 2.40 10.91 -1.06
C GLU A 100 1.17 10.25 -0.45
N ALA A 101 0.02 10.26 -1.14
CA ALA A 101 -1.19 9.63 -0.66
C ALA A 101 -1.03 8.10 -0.45
N SER A 102 -0.26 7.44 -1.31
CA SER A 102 -0.01 5.99 -1.19
C SER A 102 0.88 5.68 0.02
N MET A 103 1.92 6.49 0.24
CA MET A 103 2.80 6.36 1.41
C MET A 103 2.04 6.65 2.72
N GLN A 104 1.21 7.70 2.73
CA GLN A 104 0.32 8.03 3.86
C GLN A 104 -0.57 6.84 4.24
N LYS A 105 -1.27 6.24 3.27
CA LYS A 105 -2.09 5.03 3.49
C LYS A 105 -1.27 3.87 4.08
N GLY A 106 -0.03 3.70 3.61
CA GLY A 106 0.88 2.67 4.12
C GLY A 106 1.32 2.91 5.56
N ILE A 107 1.60 4.16 5.95
CA ILE A 107 1.92 4.53 7.34
C ILE A 107 0.72 4.23 8.25
N ASP A 108 -0.49 4.64 7.84
CA ASP A 108 -1.72 4.31 8.59
C ASP A 108 -1.89 2.80 8.73
N LYS A 109 -1.60 2.04 7.67
CA LYS A 109 -1.65 0.59 7.69
C LYS A 109 -0.60 -0.01 8.64
N THR A 110 0.59 0.57 8.72
CA THR A 110 1.66 0.16 9.65
C THR A 110 1.20 0.28 11.10
N ILE A 111 0.54 1.40 11.43
CA ILE A 111 -0.03 1.64 12.76
C ILE A 111 -1.18 0.67 13.03
N GLN A 112 -2.07 0.46 12.06
CA GLN A 112 -3.17 -0.51 12.16
C GLN A 112 -2.67 -1.94 12.42
N ARG A 113 -1.54 -2.32 11.82
CA ARG A 113 -0.90 -3.64 12.01
C ARG A 113 -0.12 -3.76 13.32
N GLY A 114 0.01 -2.67 14.09
CA GLY A 114 0.72 -2.65 15.36
C GLY A 114 2.25 -2.66 15.24
N PHE A 115 2.79 -2.37 14.06
CA PHE A 115 4.24 -2.28 13.86
C PHE A 115 4.81 -0.94 14.33
N ALA A 116 3.97 0.10 14.37
CA ALA A 116 4.38 1.42 14.78
C ALA A 116 3.27 2.12 15.56
N LYS A 117 3.65 3.16 16.28
CA LYS A 117 2.74 4.11 16.94
C LYS A 117 3.07 5.54 16.51
N GLU A 118 2.06 6.38 16.46
CA GLU A 118 2.20 7.80 16.17
C GLU A 118 1.90 8.64 17.42
N ASP A 119 2.81 9.57 17.73
CA ASP A 119 2.63 10.60 18.76
C ASP A 119 3.04 11.95 18.19
N ARG A 120 2.12 12.94 18.24
CA ARG A 120 2.37 14.33 17.82
C ARG A 120 3.05 14.47 16.44
N GLY A 121 2.62 13.67 15.45
CA GLY A 121 3.15 13.70 14.08
C GLY A 121 4.49 12.96 13.89
N ARG A 122 4.96 12.28 14.93
CA ARG A 122 6.16 11.43 14.89
C ARG A 122 5.75 9.98 14.99
N VAL A 123 6.23 9.16 14.07
CA VAL A 123 6.00 7.73 14.02
C VAL A 123 7.22 7.03 14.62
N SER A 124 6.99 6.03 15.46
CA SER A 124 8.04 5.26 16.15
C SER A 124 7.71 3.78 16.13
N MET A 125 8.75 2.94 16.09
CA MET A 125 8.59 1.49 16.22
C MET A 125 7.90 1.16 17.56
N THR A 126 6.97 0.20 17.51
CA THR A 126 6.27 -0.31 18.70
C THR A 126 7.15 -1.28 19.50
#